data_AF-A0A1M6MM30-F1
#
_entry.id   AF-A0A1M6MM30-F1
#
_cell.length_a   1.000
_cell.length_b   1.000
_cell.length_c   1.000
_cell.angle_alpha   90.00
_cell.angle_beta   90.00
_cell.angle_gamma   90.00
#
_symmetry.space_group_name_H-M   'P 1'
#
loop_
_entity.id
_entity.type
_entity.pdbx_description
1 polymer ?
#
loop_
_entity_poly.entity_id
_entity_poly.type
_entity_poly.pdbx_seq_one_letter_code
_entity_poly.pdbx_strand_id
1 'polypeptide(L)' 'MAHLYKKIIKGRTYWYLRETHRVDGKVKLKWQKYLGTADSILAKL' A
#
# COMPACT_ATOMS: atom_id res chain seq x y z
N MET A 1 -11.29 -0.25 -5.24
CA MET A 1 -11.07 -1.45 -4.40
C MET A 1 -9.77 -1.31 -3.63
N ALA A 2 -9.85 -1.57 -2.33
CA ALA A 2 -8.67 -1.61 -1.47
C ALA A 2 -7.80 -2.83 -1.84
N HIS A 3 -6.49 -2.63 -1.93
CA HIS A 3 -5.52 -3.68 -2.22
C HIS A 3 -4.19 -3.37 -1.53
N LEU A 4 -3.39 -4.43 -1.33
CA LEU A 4 -2.02 -4.29 -0.85
C LEU A 4 -1.11 -3.80 -1.98
N TYR A 5 -0.26 -2.85 -1.64
CA TYR A 5 0.76 -2.30 -2.52
C TYR A 5 2.14 -2.49 -1.91
N LYS A 6 3.01 -3.15 -2.69
CA LYS A 6 4.40 -3.42 -2.34
C LYS A 6 5.28 -2.27 -2.80
N LYS A 7 6.10 -1.74 -1.89
CA LYS A 7 7.17 -0.79 -2.19
C LYS A 7 8.50 -1.35 -1.71
N ILE A 8 9.50 -1.41 -2.58
CA ILE A 8 10.85 -1.86 -2.22
C ILE A 8 11.74 -0.62 -2.10
N ILE A 9 12.39 -0.45 -0.95
CA ILE A 9 13.35 0.64 -0.71
C ILE A 9 14.60 0.02 -0.08
N LYS A 10 15.77 0.19 -0.71
CA LYS A 10 17.06 -0.36 -0.23
C LYS A 10 16.98 -1.86 0.16
N GLY A 11 16.32 -2.66 -0.68
CA GLY A 11 16.13 -4.10 -0.45
C GLY A 11 15.07 -4.47 0.59
N ARG A 12 14.50 -3.51 1.32
CA ARG A 12 13.44 -3.75 2.30
C ARG A 12 12.06 -3.62 1.64
N THR A 13 11.16 -4.54 1.98
CA THR A 13 9.78 -4.54 1.48
C THR A 13 8.85 -3.83 2.46
N TYR A 14 8.12 -2.85 1.95
CA TYR A 14 7.16 -2.03 2.66
C TYR A 14 5.77 -2.22 2.08
N TRP A 15 4.80 -2.40 2.95
CA TRP A 15 3.42 -2.65 2.58
C TRP A 15 2.54 -1.43 2.86
N TYR A 16 1.69 -1.15 1.89
CA TYR A 16 0.67 -0.12 1.98
C TYR A 16 -0.68 -0.75 1.66
N LEU A 17 -1.71 -0.41 2.43
CA LEU A 17 -3.09 -0.64 2.00
C LEU A 17 -3.53 0.61 1.26
N ARG A 18 -3.98 0.46 0.02
CA ARG A 18 -4.42 1.61 -0.78
C ARG A 18 -5.65 1.30 -1.58
N GLU A 19 -6.38 2.35 -1.93
CA GLU A 19 -7.46 2.28 -2.89
C GLU A 19 -7.20 3.27 -4.02
N THR A 20 -7.44 2.82 -5.25
CA THR A 20 -7.41 3.66 -6.45
C THR A 20 -8.80 3.72 -7.07
N HIS A 21 -9.06 4.81 -7.77
CA HIS A 21 -10.27 5.04 -8.56
C HIS A 21 -9.88 5.65 -9.91
N ARG A 22 -10.81 5.65 -10.87
CA ARG A 22 -10.61 6.31 -12.17
C ARG A 22 -11.31 7.67 -12.18
N VAL A 23 -10.63 8.69 -12.69
CA VAL A 23 -11.17 10.04 -12.95
C VAL A 23 -10.67 10.43 -14.33
N ASP A 24 -11.59 10.74 -15.25
CA ASP A 24 -11.30 11.10 -16.65
C ASP A 24 -10.38 10.07 -17.34
N GLY A 25 -10.68 8.78 -17.14
CA GLY A 25 -9.89 7.66 -17.69
C GLY A 25 -8.55 7.39 -16.99
N LYS A 26 -8.07 8.31 -16.14
CA LYS A 26 -6.79 8.18 -15.42
C LYS A 26 -6.98 7.53 -14.06
N VAL A 27 -6.09 6.60 -13.71
CA VAL A 27 -6.08 6.00 -12.37
C VAL A 27 -5.51 7.02 -11.38
N LYS A 28 -6.29 7.38 -10.37
CA LYS A 28 -5.90 8.27 -9.26
C LYS A 28 -5.94 7.52 -7.93
N LEU A 29 -5.04 7.90 -7.03
CA LEU A 29 -5.03 7.39 -5.66
C LEU A 29 -6.19 8.02 -4.89
N LYS A 30 -7.05 7.19 -4.29
CA LYS A 30 -8.12 7.66 -3.40
C LYS A 30 -7.58 7.90 -2.00
N TRP A 31 -6.89 6.90 -1.46
CA TRP A 31 -6.23 6.95 -0.17
C TRP A 31 -5.14 5.87 -0.11
N GLN A 32 -4.19 6.06 0.80
CA GLN A 32 -3.14 5.09 1.09
C GLN A 32 -2.78 5.15 2.57
N LYS A 33 -2.64 3.99 3.20
CA LYS A 33 -2.18 3.82 4.58
C LYS A 33 -0.95 2.93 4.59
N TYR A 34 0.09 3.36 5.28
CA TYR A 34 1.28 2.56 5.49
C TYR A 34 1.01 1.51 6.57
N LEU A 35 1.33 0.25 6.27
CA LEU A 35 1.14 -0.86 7.20
C LEU A 35 2.44 -1.24 7.94
N GLY A 36 3.58 -1.14 7.27
CA GLY A 36 4.87 -1.55 7.81
C GLY A 36 5.65 -2.49 6.89
N THR A 37 6.70 -3.10 7.44
CA THR A 37 7.28 -4.33 6.90
C THR A 37 6.40 -5.54 7.24
N ALA A 38 6.71 -6.72 6.69
CA ALA A 38 6.03 -7.95 7.08
C ALA A 38 6.12 -8.19 8.59
N ASP A 39 7.31 -8.01 9.18
CA ASP A 39 7.53 -8.15 10.63
C ASP A 39 6.72 -7.14 11.44
N SER A 40 6.64 -5.89 10.96
CA SER A 40 5.86 -4.83 11.63
C SER A 40 4.36 -5.11 11.61
N ILE A 41 3.87 -5.82 10.59
CA ILE A 41 2.48 -6.24 10.50
C ILE A 41 2.25 -7.42 11.43
N LEU A 42 3.14 -8.43 11.41
CA LEU A 42 3.06 -9.60 12.29
C LEU A 42 3.03 -9.20 13.77
N ALA A 43 3.85 -8.24 14.18
CA ALA A 43 3.89 -7.74 15.56
C ALA A 43 2.61 -7.03 16.02
N LYS A 44 1.66 -6.76 15.11
CA LYS A 44 0.39 -6.08 15.40
C LYS A 44 -0.83 -7.01 15.26
N LEU A 45 -0.62 -8.27 14.91
CA LEU A 45 -1.64 -9.31 14.90
C LEU A 45 -1.79 -9.88 16.31
#